data_AF-A0A959VPF6-F1
#
_entry.id   AF-A0A959VPF6-F1
#
_cell.length_a   1.000
_cell.length_b   1.000
_cell.length_c   1.000
_cell.angle_alpha   90.00
_cell.angle_beta   90.00
_cell.angle_gamma   90.00
#
_symmetry.space_group_name_H-M   'P 1'
#
loop_
_entity.id
_entity.type
_entity.pdbx_description
1 polymer ?
#
loop_
_entity_poly.entity_id
_entity_poly.type
_entity_poly.pdbx_seq_one_letter_code
_entity_poly.pdbx_strand_id
1 'polypeptide(L)'
;MAIGEARPGYELWRPNREKADSLTTRFIAVVLLVASAALMLIVTLGGWDVLVGGSTYGLIALVFVAVDILLAVMIWRWSRGALTLTMALSVLLGIFCAVGAPSWFARDKSGFTEAALPSDLIGLLVLLLIPVQIALLLTCAIGFRQEWHVEEERPIGSGGSGGDGDHVETGSLAGAS
;
A
#
# COMPACT_ATOMS: atom_id res chain seq x y z
N MET A 1 29.56 -8.48 8.92
CA MET A 1 28.80 -7.34 8.35
C MET A 1 27.39 -7.42 8.89
N ALA A 2 26.87 -6.33 9.45
CA ALA A 2 25.47 -6.29 9.87
C ALA A 2 24.57 -6.32 8.61
N ILE A 3 23.33 -6.80 8.76
CA ILE A 3 22.34 -6.75 7.66
C ILE A 3 22.11 -5.28 7.30
N GLY A 4 22.28 -4.92 6.03
CA GLY A 4 22.13 -3.56 5.52
C GLY A 4 23.41 -2.70 5.52
N GLU A 5 24.56 -3.30 5.84
CA GLU A 5 25.86 -2.63 5.82
C GLU A 5 26.62 -3.05 4.56
N ALA A 6 26.88 -2.09 3.66
CA ALA A 6 27.65 -2.35 2.45
C ALA A 6 29.13 -2.57 2.77
N ARG A 7 29.82 -3.38 1.98
CA ARG A 7 31.28 -3.52 2.05
C ARG A 7 31.95 -2.16 1.88
N PRO A 8 33.08 -1.88 2.56
CA PRO A 8 33.85 -0.67 2.30
C PRO A 8 34.16 -0.52 0.81
N GLY A 9 33.83 0.65 0.24
CA GLY A 9 33.95 0.90 -1.21
C GLY A 9 32.73 0.49 -2.05
N TYR A 10 31.67 -0.05 -1.44
CA TYR A 10 30.40 -0.39 -2.08
C TYR A 10 29.24 0.38 -1.45
N GLU A 11 28.21 0.69 -2.24
CA GLU A 11 26.93 1.23 -1.78
C GLU A 11 25.82 0.19 -1.92
N LEU A 12 24.84 0.28 -1.01
CA LEU A 12 23.65 -0.57 -1.02
C LEU A 12 22.60 0.07 -1.94
N TRP A 13 22.44 -0.50 -3.14
CA TRP A 13 21.52 0.01 -4.14
C TRP A 13 20.29 -0.89 -4.28
N ARG A 14 19.13 -0.29 -4.58
CA ARG A 14 17.85 -1.00 -4.66
C ARG A 14 17.23 -0.84 -6.05
N PRO A 15 17.62 -1.66 -7.04
CA PRO A 15 17.24 -1.48 -8.45
C PRO A 15 15.74 -1.30 -8.66
N ASN A 16 14.97 -2.16 -7.99
CA ASN A 16 13.54 -2.25 -8.21
C ASN A 16 12.81 -0.99 -7.76
N ARG A 17 13.40 -0.14 -6.90
CA ARG A 17 12.75 1.09 -6.44
C ARG A 17 12.82 2.23 -7.46
N GLU A 18 13.72 2.14 -8.42
CA GLU A 18 13.89 3.16 -9.48
C GLU A 18 13.09 2.83 -10.74
N LYS A 19 12.63 1.58 -10.88
CA LYS A 19 11.81 1.15 -12.02
C LYS A 19 10.50 1.93 -12.06
N ALA A 20 10.17 2.46 -13.24
CA ALA A 20 8.93 3.21 -13.47
C ALA A 20 7.69 2.40 -13.05
N ASP A 21 7.67 1.09 -13.32
CA ASP A 21 6.59 0.19 -12.92
C ASP A 21 6.40 0.14 -11.41
N SER A 22 7.49 0.07 -10.64
CA SER A 22 7.43 -0.01 -9.19
C SER A 22 7.02 1.31 -8.55
N LEU A 23 7.49 2.43 -9.10
CA LEU A 23 7.04 3.77 -8.71
C LEU A 23 5.54 3.94 -8.96
N THR A 24 5.06 3.49 -10.13
CA THR A 24 3.66 3.57 -10.53
C THR A 24 2.78 2.70 -9.64
N THR A 25 3.15 1.42 -9.41
CA THR A 25 2.41 0.52 -8.53
C THR A 25 2.33 1.06 -7.11
N ARG A 26 3.44 1.58 -6.57
CA ARG A 26 3.46 2.20 -5.24
C ARG A 26 2.52 3.41 -5.18
N PHE A 27 2.55 4.28 -6.19
CA PHE A 27 1.68 5.44 -6.25
C PHE A 27 0.20 5.04 -6.28
N ILE A 28 -0.17 4.09 -7.16
CA ILE A 28 -1.54 3.57 -7.26
C ILE A 28 -1.99 2.97 -5.93
N ALA A 29 -1.16 2.15 -5.28
CA ALA A 29 -1.48 1.53 -4.00
C ALA A 29 -1.77 2.58 -2.91
N VAL A 30 -0.97 3.63 -2.84
CA VAL A 30 -1.15 4.73 -1.87
C VAL A 30 -2.42 5.52 -2.16
N VAL A 31 -2.69 5.87 -3.42
CA VAL A 31 -3.92 6.58 -3.79
C VAL A 31 -5.16 5.77 -3.45
N LEU A 32 -5.15 4.47 -3.75
CA LEU A 32 -6.27 3.58 -3.43
C LEU A 32 -6.47 3.41 -1.91
N LEU A 33 -5.41 3.37 -1.10
CA LEU A 33 -5.51 3.30 0.36
C LEU A 33 -6.11 4.59 0.93
N VAL A 34 -5.68 5.75 0.41
CA VAL A 34 -6.27 7.04 0.80
C VAL A 34 -7.73 7.11 0.40
N ALA A 35 -8.11 6.62 -0.79
CA ALA A 35 -9.50 6.54 -1.21
C ALA A 35 -10.33 5.61 -0.31
N SER A 36 -9.80 4.43 0.04
CA SER A 36 -10.40 3.49 1.00
C SER A 36 -10.65 4.17 2.35
N ALA A 37 -9.62 4.81 2.92
CA ALA A 37 -9.70 5.52 4.18
C ALA A 37 -10.73 6.65 4.14
N ALA A 38 -10.76 7.45 3.06
CA ALA A 38 -11.70 8.55 2.89
C ALA A 38 -13.15 8.03 2.81
N LEU A 39 -13.40 7.00 2.01
CA LEU A 39 -14.74 6.39 1.89
C LEU A 39 -15.21 5.82 3.24
N MET A 40 -14.36 5.06 3.93
CA MET A 40 -14.66 4.53 5.25
C MET A 40 -14.94 5.63 6.28
N LEU A 41 -14.17 6.72 6.24
CA LEU A 41 -14.38 7.87 7.13
C LEU A 41 -15.73 8.55 6.85
N ILE A 42 -16.07 8.79 5.58
CA ILE A 42 -17.35 9.40 5.20
C ILE A 42 -18.52 8.51 5.63
N VAL A 43 -18.44 7.20 5.41
CA VAL A 43 -19.46 6.23 5.85
C VAL A 43 -19.61 6.24 7.37
N THR A 44 -18.50 6.24 8.10
CA THR A 44 -18.49 6.17 9.57
C THR A 44 -19.09 7.43 10.19
N LEU A 45 -18.71 8.61 9.70
CA LEU A 45 -19.22 9.89 10.20
C LEU A 45 -20.67 10.13 9.75
N GLY A 46 -21.00 9.78 8.51
CA GLY A 46 -22.35 9.93 7.96
C GLY A 46 -23.39 9.03 8.64
N GLY A 47 -22.97 7.83 9.07
CA GLY A 47 -23.83 6.85 9.73
C GLY A 47 -23.78 6.86 11.26
N TRP A 48 -22.99 7.75 11.88
CA TRP A 48 -22.56 7.65 13.29
C TRP A 48 -23.67 7.34 14.28
N ASP A 49 -24.78 8.07 14.21
CA ASP A 49 -25.89 7.99 15.18
C ASP A 49 -26.71 6.71 15.04
N VAL A 50 -26.59 5.99 13.92
CA VAL A 50 -27.41 4.84 13.57
C VAL A 50 -26.60 3.55 13.35
N LEU A 51 -25.30 3.60 13.61
CA LEU A 51 -24.44 2.42 13.54
C LEU A 51 -24.93 1.34 14.51
N VAL A 52 -25.04 0.11 14.00
CA VAL A 52 -25.41 -1.05 14.83
C VAL A 52 -24.33 -1.26 15.89
N GLY A 53 -24.72 -1.16 17.16
CA GLY A 53 -23.80 -1.20 18.31
C GLY A 53 -23.18 0.16 18.68
N GLY A 54 -23.68 1.25 18.12
CA GLY A 54 -23.42 2.62 18.55
C GLY A 54 -21.98 3.09 18.36
N SER A 55 -21.56 4.03 19.21
CA SER A 55 -20.26 4.69 19.13
C SER A 55 -19.06 3.73 19.18
N THR A 56 -19.19 2.57 19.83
CA THR A 56 -18.14 1.54 19.87
C THR A 56 -17.74 1.08 18.47
N TYR A 57 -18.72 0.77 17.61
CA TYR A 57 -18.43 0.34 16.24
C TYR A 57 -17.92 1.49 15.38
N GLY A 58 -18.39 2.72 15.63
CA GLY A 58 -17.83 3.93 15.03
C GLY A 58 -16.35 4.09 15.33
N LEU A 59 -15.93 3.90 16.59
CA LEU A 59 -14.53 3.95 16.99
C LEU A 59 -13.69 2.85 16.33
N ILE A 60 -14.21 1.62 16.24
CA ILE A 60 -13.53 0.51 15.54
C ILE A 60 -13.32 0.86 14.05
N ALA A 61 -14.32 1.43 13.39
CA ALA A 61 -14.21 1.87 12.01
C ALA A 61 -13.16 2.99 11.85
N LEU A 62 -13.09 3.95 12.78
CA LEU A 62 -12.04 4.97 12.80
C LEU A 62 -10.64 4.39 13.00
N VAL A 63 -10.50 3.29 13.77
CA VAL A 63 -9.22 2.56 13.88
C VAL A 63 -8.83 1.97 12.52
N PHE A 64 -9.76 1.36 11.78
CA PHE A 64 -9.47 0.88 10.42
C PHE A 64 -9.05 2.00 9.48
N VAL A 65 -9.69 3.17 9.54
CA VAL A 65 -9.27 4.37 8.80
C VAL A 65 -7.83 4.76 9.14
N ALA A 66 -7.48 4.79 10.44
CA ALA A 66 -6.13 5.11 10.88
C ALA A 66 -5.09 4.06 10.41
N VAL A 67 -5.47 2.78 10.40
CA VAL A 67 -4.63 1.69 9.89
C VAL A 67 -4.40 1.82 8.38
N ASP A 68 -5.42 2.14 7.59
CA ASP A 68 -5.26 2.37 6.14
C ASP A 68 -4.31 3.54 5.86
N ILE A 69 -4.45 4.65 6.61
CA ILE A 69 -3.54 5.80 6.51
C ILE A 69 -2.10 5.41 6.89
N LEU A 70 -1.93 4.67 7.98
CA LEU A 70 -0.61 4.16 8.39
C LEU A 70 0.01 3.29 7.30
N LEU A 71 -0.76 2.36 6.73
CA LEU A 71 -0.30 1.50 5.65
C LEU A 71 0.08 2.29 4.40
N ALA A 72 -0.67 3.35 4.07
CA ALA A 72 -0.34 4.25 2.97
C ALA A 72 1.04 4.89 3.18
N VAL A 73 1.30 5.41 4.39
CA VAL A 73 2.61 5.98 4.75
C VAL A 73 3.71 4.91 4.71
N MET A 74 3.44 3.69 5.19
CA MET A 74 4.43 2.61 5.17
C MET A 74 4.77 2.15 3.74
N ILE A 75 3.78 2.01 2.86
CA ILE A 75 3.99 1.68 1.44
C ILE A 75 4.73 2.80 0.73
N TRP A 76 4.39 4.07 1.02
CA TRP A 76 5.13 5.22 0.51
C TRP A 76 6.61 5.16 0.87
N ARG A 77 6.91 4.69 2.10
CA ARG A 77 8.27 4.47 2.62
C ARG A 77 8.89 3.12 2.21
N TRP A 78 8.36 2.47 1.17
CA TRP A 78 8.87 1.19 0.61
C TRP A 78 8.79 -0.01 1.57
N SER A 79 7.80 -0.04 2.46
CA SER A 79 7.57 -1.21 3.32
C SER A 79 6.91 -2.35 2.54
N ARG A 80 7.66 -3.45 2.34
CA ARG A 80 7.11 -4.67 1.74
C ARG A 80 6.06 -5.34 2.63
N GLY A 81 6.28 -5.36 3.94
CA GLY A 81 5.35 -5.98 4.90
C GLY A 81 3.96 -5.32 4.88
N ALA A 82 3.92 -4.01 4.61
CA ALA A 82 2.67 -3.29 4.48
C ALA A 82 1.82 -3.79 3.30
N LEU A 83 2.43 -4.19 2.17
CA LEU A 83 1.68 -4.75 1.03
C LEU A 83 0.91 -6.02 1.42
N THR A 84 1.55 -6.92 2.16
CA THR A 84 0.91 -8.18 2.57
C THR A 84 -0.22 -7.92 3.57
N LEU A 85 -0.01 -7.00 4.51
CA LEU A 85 -1.04 -6.63 5.48
C LEU A 85 -2.23 -5.94 4.78
N THR A 86 -1.98 -5.04 3.82
CA THR A 86 -3.03 -4.40 3.01
C THR A 86 -3.83 -5.44 2.22
N MET A 87 -3.19 -6.45 1.61
CA MET A 87 -3.94 -7.51 0.91
C MET A 87 -4.92 -8.24 1.84
N ALA A 88 -4.47 -8.63 3.04
CA ALA A 88 -5.32 -9.32 4.00
C ALA A 88 -6.48 -8.43 4.48
N LEU A 89 -6.21 -7.16 4.78
CA LEU A 89 -7.24 -6.20 5.18
C LEU A 89 -8.23 -5.91 4.06
N SER A 90 -7.79 -5.81 2.81
CA SER A 90 -8.69 -5.58 1.69
C SER A 90 -9.71 -6.71 1.51
N VAL A 91 -9.29 -7.97 1.71
CA VAL A 91 -10.23 -9.09 1.69
C VAL A 91 -11.22 -8.98 2.86
N LEU A 92 -10.74 -8.72 4.07
CA LEU A 92 -11.58 -8.60 5.27
C LEU A 92 -12.61 -7.47 5.14
N LEU A 93 -12.16 -6.26 4.77
CA LEU A 93 -13.01 -5.09 4.60
C LEU A 93 -13.97 -5.24 3.43
N GLY A 94 -13.54 -5.89 2.34
CA GLY A 94 -14.41 -6.22 1.21
C GLY A 94 -15.58 -7.11 1.63
N ILE A 95 -15.32 -8.12 2.49
CA ILE A 95 -16.37 -8.98 3.06
C ILE A 95 -17.31 -8.17 3.95
N PHE A 96 -16.79 -7.32 4.85
CA PHE A 96 -17.61 -6.46 5.70
C PHE A 96 -18.53 -5.55 4.87
N CYS A 97 -18.02 -4.98 3.79
CA CYS A 97 -18.81 -4.15 2.88
C CYS A 97 -19.90 -4.98 2.17
N ALA A 98 -19.56 -6.17 1.67
CA ALA A 98 -20.50 -7.04 0.98
C ALA A 98 -21.67 -7.50 1.88
N VAL A 99 -21.38 -7.82 3.14
CA VAL A 99 -22.40 -8.23 4.11
C VAL A 99 -23.17 -7.02 4.66
N GLY A 100 -22.51 -5.88 4.84
CA GLY A 100 -23.09 -4.68 5.44
C GLY A 100 -23.94 -3.85 4.49
N ALA A 101 -23.62 -3.78 3.19
CA ALA A 101 -24.29 -2.90 2.23
C ALA A 101 -25.82 -3.05 2.19
N PRO A 102 -26.41 -4.28 2.13
CA PRO A 102 -27.87 -4.44 2.08
C PRO A 102 -28.60 -3.85 3.28
N SER A 103 -27.95 -3.79 4.45
CA SER A 103 -28.55 -3.26 5.67
C SER A 103 -28.81 -1.76 5.61
N TRP A 104 -28.02 -1.01 4.82
CA TRP A 104 -28.22 0.42 4.62
C TRP A 104 -29.43 0.71 3.73
N PHE A 105 -29.57 0.00 2.61
CA PHE A 105 -30.75 0.11 1.73
C PHE A 105 -32.04 -0.36 2.41
N ALA A 106 -31.96 -1.31 3.34
CA ALA A 106 -33.13 -1.76 4.10
C ALA A 106 -33.73 -0.67 5.01
N ARG A 107 -32.93 0.37 5.36
CA ARG A 107 -33.33 1.50 6.21
C ARG A 107 -33.98 2.64 5.43
N ASP A 108 -33.96 2.63 4.11
CA ASP A 108 -34.61 3.66 3.29
C ASP A 108 -36.14 3.47 3.28
N LYS A 109 -36.75 3.66 4.45
CA LYS A 109 -38.17 3.51 4.74
C LYS A 109 -38.57 4.47 5.83
N SER A 110 -39.83 4.86 5.84
CA SER A 110 -40.37 5.68 6.92
C SER A 110 -40.31 4.95 8.28
N GLY A 111 -40.06 5.73 9.35
CA GLY A 111 -40.03 5.22 10.73
C GLY A 111 -38.65 4.85 11.27
N PHE A 112 -37.59 4.96 10.46
CA PHE A 112 -36.22 4.87 10.96
C PHE A 112 -35.70 6.23 11.43
N THR A 113 -34.78 6.22 12.40
CA THR A 113 -33.99 7.39 12.75
C THR A 113 -33.09 7.76 11.57
N GLU A 114 -33.13 9.03 11.18
CA GLU A 114 -32.30 9.56 10.11
C GLU A 114 -30.83 9.69 10.56
N ALA A 115 -29.92 9.32 9.65
CA ALA A 115 -28.50 9.53 9.83
C ALA A 115 -28.09 10.91 9.31
N ALA A 116 -26.82 11.29 9.48
CA ALA A 116 -26.31 12.56 8.95
C ALA A 116 -26.26 12.57 7.41
N LEU A 117 -26.06 11.40 6.79
CA LEU A 117 -26.18 11.20 5.34
C LEU A 117 -27.34 10.26 5.02
N PRO A 118 -27.99 10.42 3.84
CA PRO A 118 -29.05 9.50 3.42
C PRO A 118 -28.59 8.04 3.44
N SER A 119 -29.41 7.14 3.97
CA SER A 119 -29.05 5.72 4.12
C SER A 119 -28.66 5.06 2.79
N ASP A 120 -29.36 5.39 1.71
CA ASP A 120 -29.03 4.92 0.36
C ASP A 120 -27.68 5.41 -0.16
N LEU A 121 -27.31 6.65 0.15
CA LEU A 121 -25.99 7.19 -0.19
C LEU A 121 -24.90 6.45 0.58
N ILE A 122 -25.11 6.20 1.87
CA ILE A 122 -24.17 5.40 2.67
C ILE A 122 -24.05 3.99 2.09
N GLY A 123 -25.17 3.34 1.76
CA GLY A 123 -25.19 2.02 1.11
C GLY A 123 -24.40 2.00 -0.20
N LEU A 124 -24.56 3.02 -1.04
CA LEU A 124 -23.79 3.18 -2.27
C LEU A 124 -22.29 3.34 -2.01
N LEU A 125 -21.89 4.15 -1.03
CA LEU A 125 -20.49 4.32 -0.66
C LEU A 125 -19.86 3.02 -0.14
N VAL A 126 -20.61 2.23 0.63
CA VAL A 126 -20.20 0.89 1.07
C VAL A 126 -20.06 -0.07 -0.12
N LEU A 127 -20.96 -0.02 -1.09
CA LEU A 127 -20.82 -0.80 -2.33
C LEU A 127 -19.59 -0.37 -3.15
N LEU A 128 -19.27 0.93 -3.19
CA LEU A 128 -18.10 1.46 -3.88
C LEU A 128 -16.79 1.05 -3.21
N LEU A 129 -16.79 0.81 -1.89
CA LEU A 129 -15.61 0.28 -1.19
C LEU A 129 -15.21 -1.11 -1.71
N ILE A 130 -16.15 -1.95 -2.16
CA ILE A 130 -15.86 -3.31 -2.66
C ILE A 130 -14.89 -3.29 -3.85
N PRO A 131 -15.16 -2.59 -4.98
CA PRO A 131 -14.20 -2.52 -6.07
C PRO A 131 -12.90 -1.82 -5.68
N VAL A 132 -12.92 -0.86 -4.75
CA VAL A 132 -11.68 -0.26 -4.20
C VAL A 132 -10.83 -1.31 -3.48
N GLN A 133 -11.44 -2.17 -2.65
CA GLN A 133 -10.71 -3.25 -1.98
C GLN A 133 -10.15 -4.28 -2.96
N ILE A 134 -10.90 -4.63 -4.01
CA ILE A 134 -10.41 -5.52 -5.06
C ILE A 134 -9.21 -4.90 -5.80
N ALA A 135 -9.31 -3.62 -6.17
CA ALA A 135 -8.21 -2.90 -6.81
C ALA A 135 -6.97 -2.81 -5.90
N LEU A 136 -7.16 -2.56 -4.60
CA LEU A 136 -6.08 -2.57 -3.61
C LEU A 136 -5.40 -3.93 -3.51
N LEU A 137 -6.19 -5.00 -3.38
CA LEU A 137 -5.69 -6.37 -3.31
C LEU A 137 -4.82 -6.70 -4.53
N LEU A 138 -5.32 -6.43 -5.74
CA LEU A 138 -4.59 -6.71 -6.98
C LEU A 138 -3.32 -5.85 -7.11
N THR A 139 -3.40 -4.56 -6.79
CA THR A 139 -2.25 -3.65 -6.86
C THR A 139 -1.15 -4.07 -5.88
N CYS A 140 -1.53 -4.44 -4.64
CA CYS A 140 -0.57 -4.92 -3.65
C CYS A 140 0.02 -6.27 -4.04
N ALA A 141 -0.76 -7.17 -4.65
CA ALA A 141 -0.26 -8.44 -5.17
C ALA A 141 0.77 -8.24 -6.29
N ILE A 142 0.54 -7.27 -7.19
CA ILE A 142 1.50 -6.87 -8.22
C ILE A 142 2.76 -6.29 -7.56
N GLY A 143 2.60 -5.32 -6.64
CA GLY A 143 3.74 -4.70 -5.94
C GLY A 143 4.58 -5.70 -5.15
N PHE A 144 3.95 -6.73 -4.56
CA PHE A 144 4.66 -7.76 -3.81
C PHE A 144 5.58 -8.60 -4.71
N ARG A 145 5.17 -8.82 -5.98
CA ARG A 145 5.94 -9.53 -7.01
C ARG A 145 7.07 -8.70 -7.62
N GLN A 146 7.13 -7.39 -7.33
CA GLN A 146 8.19 -6.50 -7.81
C GLN A 146 9.45 -6.49 -6.91
N GLU A 147 9.45 -7.28 -5.83
CA GLU A 147 10.64 -7.53 -5.02
C GLU A 147 11.38 -6.26 -4.56
N TRP A 148 10.66 -5.31 -3.96
CA TRP A 148 11.21 -4.02 -3.47
C TRP A 148 12.29 -4.13 -2.37
N HIS A 149 12.56 -5.35 -1.91
CA HIS A 149 13.52 -5.69 -0.87
C HIS A 149 14.88 -6.12 -1.42
N VAL A 150 14.99 -6.37 -2.73
CA VAL A 150 16.26 -6.73 -3.36
C VAL A 150 17.23 -5.56 -3.23
N GLU A 151 18.39 -5.88 -2.70
CA GLU A 151 19.51 -4.98 -2.45
C GLU A 151 20.73 -5.56 -3.17
N GLU A 152 21.37 -4.74 -3.99
CA GLU A 152 22.61 -5.07 -4.70
C GLU A 152 23.75 -4.19 -4.16
N GLU A 153 24.92 -4.78 -3.95
CA GLU A 153 26.13 -4.01 -3.63
C GLU A 153 26.77 -3.54 -4.95
N ARG A 154 27.00 -2.23 -5.08
CA ARG A 154 27.70 -1.65 -6.25
C ARG A 154 28.95 -0.88 -5.84
N PRO A 155 30.06 -0.96 -6.58
CA PRO A 155 31.24 -0.14 -6.29
C PRO A 155 30.91 1.35 -6.35
N ILE A 156 31.32 2.09 -5.32
CA ILE A 156 31.15 3.55 -5.22
C ILE A 156 31.95 4.19 -6.35
N GLY A 157 31.27 4.93 -7.24
CA GLY A 157 31.87 5.59 -8.41
C GLY A 157 31.60 4.92 -9.77
N SER A 158 30.86 3.81 -9.83
CA SER A 158 30.45 3.18 -11.09
C SER A 158 29.28 3.88 -11.82
N GLY A 159 28.70 4.90 -11.20
CA GLY A 159 27.63 5.73 -11.77
C GLY A 159 28.15 6.83 -12.71
N GLY A 160 28.78 6.46 -13.82
CA GLY A 160 29.09 7.41 -14.89
C GLY A 160 30.38 7.14 -15.69
N SER A 161 30.41 6.11 -16.53
CA SER A 161 31.09 6.21 -17.83
C SER A 161 30.44 5.27 -18.85
N GLY A 162 29.54 5.84 -19.65
CA GLY A 162 29.33 5.33 -20.99
C GLY A 162 30.53 5.79 -21.81
N GLY A 163 31.45 4.85 -22.09
CA GLY A 163 32.63 5.09 -22.93
C GLY A 163 33.87 5.46 -22.15
N ASP A 164 34.65 4.46 -21.76
CA ASP A 164 36.03 4.37 -22.27
C ASP A 164 36.51 2.93 -22.06
N GLY A 165 36.89 2.29 -23.15
CA GLY A 165 37.68 1.07 -23.06
C GLY A 165 39.08 1.51 -22.72
N ASP A 166 39.57 1.17 -21.54
CA ASP A 166 40.98 1.33 -21.27
C ASP A 166 41.61 0.07 -20.66
N HIS A 167 42.83 -0.13 -21.13
CA HIS A 167 43.57 -1.36 -21.18
C HIS A 167 43.84 -1.98 -19.80
N VAL A 168 43.49 -3.25 -19.63
CA VAL A 168 44.11 -4.09 -18.60
C VAL A 168 45.54 -4.36 -19.05
N GLU A 169 46.50 -3.56 -18.60
CA GLU A 169 47.91 -3.90 -18.66
C GLU A 169 48.14 -5.20 -17.89
N THR A 170 48.37 -6.28 -18.64
CA THR A 170 48.92 -7.53 -18.13
C THR A 170 50.35 -7.27 -17.67
N GLY A 171 50.51 -6.93 -16.39
CA GLY A 171 51.79 -6.80 -15.72
C GLY A 171 52.55 -8.13 -15.70
N SER A 172 53.51 -8.25 -16.62
CA SER A 172 54.83 -8.88 -16.49
C SER A 172 55.00 -9.87 -15.30
N LEU A 173 54.70 -11.15 -15.54
CA LEU A 173 55.30 -12.27 -14.80
C LEU A 173 56.53 -12.80 -15.57
N ALA A 174 57.50 -11.93 -15.78
CA ALA A 174 58.84 -12.32 -16.21
C ALA A 174 59.82 -11.98 -15.09
N GLY A 175 60.37 -13.02 -14.45
CA GLY A 175 61.54 -12.88 -13.58
C GLY A 175 61.28 -13.15 -12.09
N ALA A 176 61.13 -14.43 -11.74
CA ALA A 176 61.64 -14.92 -10.47
C ALA A 176 62.35 -16.24 -10.75
N SER A 177 63.68 -16.15 -10.61
CA SER A 177 64.73 -17.18 -10.61
C SER A 177 64.36 -18.52 -10.00
#